data_AF-A0A1G3QDU8-F1
#
_entry.id   AF-A0A1G3QDU8-F1
#
_cell.length_a   1.000
_cell.length_b   1.000
_cell.length_c   1.000
_cell.angle_alpha   90.00
_cell.angle_beta   90.00
_cell.angle_gamma   90.00
#
_symmetry.space_group_name_H-M   'P 1'
#
loop_
_entity.id
_entity.type
_entity.pdbx_description
1 polymer ?
#
loop_
_entity_poly.entity_id
_entity_poly.type
_entity_poly.pdbx_seq_one_letter_code
_entity_poly.pdbx_strand_id
1 'polypeptide(L)' 'MIKHLQKIGNSRGLVIDKPILELLNIDEDSSFEITTEKDGLFLRPINTKEAYYKVSKKHRKSLDKLAK' A
#
# COMPACT_ATOMS: atom_id res chain seq x y z
N MET A 1 17.59 -5.98 -10.58
CA MET A 1 17.34 -7.36 -10.08
C MET A 1 16.31 -8.00 -10.99
N ILE A 2 16.48 -9.27 -11.34
CA ILE A 2 15.48 -10.04 -12.09
C ILE A 2 14.80 -10.97 -11.10
N LYS A 3 13.47 -10.87 -10.99
CA LYS A 3 12.63 -11.70 -10.12
C LYS A 3 11.67 -12.50 -11.00
N HIS A 4 11.40 -13.74 -10.62
CA HIS A 4 10.45 -14.60 -11.32
C HIS A 4 9.16 -14.73 -10.52
N LEU A 5 8.05 -14.87 -11.24
CA LEU A 5 6.76 -15.17 -10.64
C LEU A 5 6.79 -16.56 -10.00
N GLN A 6 6.39 -16.64 -8.75
CA GLN A 6 6.21 -17.89 -8.03
C GLN A 6 4.74 -18.26 -7.95
N LYS A 7 4.43 -19.56 -7.94
CA LYS A 7 3.06 -20.03 -7.75
C LYS A 7 2.65 -19.83 -6.29
N ILE A 8 1.53 -19.17 -6.06
CA ILE A 8 0.91 -19.00 -4.73
C ILE A 8 -0.55 -19.44 -4.86
N GLY A 9 -0.86 -20.67 -4.44
CA GLY A 9 -2.18 -21.27 -4.66
C GLY A 9 -2.58 -21.27 -6.14
N ASN A 10 -3.70 -20.59 -6.44
CA ASN A 10 -4.23 -20.40 -7.80
C ASN A 10 -3.71 -19.13 -8.49
N SER A 11 -2.78 -18.41 -7.87
CA SER A 11 -2.25 -17.13 -8.34
C SER A 11 -0.73 -17.18 -8.54
N ARG A 12 -0.18 -16.06 -9.03
CA ARG A 12 1.26 -15.82 -9.14
C ARG A 12 1.64 -14.65 -8.23
N GLY A 13 2.76 -14.75 -7.54
CA GLY A 13 3.29 -13.67 -6.72
C GLY A 13 4.75 -13.37 -7.06
N LEU A 14 5.17 -12.15 -6.73
CA LEU A 14 6.56 -11.72 -6.82
C LEU A 14 7.07 -11.49 -5.40
N VAL A 15 8.16 -12.15 -5.03
CA VAL A 15 8.75 -12.01 -3.69
C VAL A 15 9.64 -10.78 -3.67
N ILE A 16 9.32 -9.82 -2.81
CA ILE A 16 10.14 -8.65 -2.52
C ILE A 16 11.12 -9.01 -1.39
N ASP A 17 12.39 -8.65 -1.55
CA ASP A 17 13.39 -8.94 -0.53
C ASP A 17 13.20 -8.05 0.70
N LYS A 18 13.34 -8.62 1.89
CA LYS A 18 13.21 -7.92 3.18
C LYS A 18 14.02 -6.59 3.23
N PRO A 19 15.28 -6.52 2.75
CA PRO A 19 16.03 -5.27 2.76
C PRO A 19 15.37 -4.13 1.97
N ILE A 20 14.59 -4.43 0.93
CA ILE A 20 13.86 -3.41 0.17
C ILE A 20 12.71 -2.85 1.01
N LEU A 21 12.01 -3.72 1.74
CA LEU A 21 10.92 -3.32 2.65
C LEU A 21 11.47 -2.45 3.78
N GLU A 22 12.60 -2.83 4.37
CA GLU A 22 13.30 -2.07 5.41
C GLU A 22 13.74 -0.68 4.91
N LEU A 23 14.33 -0.60 3.71
CA LEU A 23 14.73 0.68 3.10
C LEU A 23 13.54 1.63 2.87
N LEU A 24 12.36 1.08 2.59
CA LEU A 24 11.14 1.84 2.39
C LEU A 24 10.34 2.07 3.68
N ASN A 25 10.83 1.58 4.83
CA ASN A 25 10.13 1.58 6.12
C ASN A 25 8.71 0.99 6.01
N ILE A 26 8.60 -0.17 5.35
CA ILE A 26 7.36 -0.89 5.12
C ILE A 26 7.28 -2.08 6.07
N ASP A 27 6.22 -2.11 6.88
CA ASP A 27 5.91 -3.23 7.78
C ASP A 27 5.25 -4.40 7.04
N GLU A 28 5.29 -5.60 7.62
CA GLU A 28 4.76 -6.84 7.01
C GLU A 28 3.26 -6.77 6.67
N ASP A 29 2.47 -6.00 7.43
CA ASP A 29 1.04 -5.82 7.24
C ASP A 29 0.68 -4.63 6.32
N SER A 30 1.68 -4.02 5.68
CA SER A 30 1.46 -2.86 4.82
C SER A 30 0.73 -3.24 3.54
N SER A 31 -0.36 -2.54 3.25
CA SER A 31 -1.07 -2.68 1.98
C SER A 31 -0.35 -1.94 0.85
N PHE A 32 -0.47 -2.45 -0.37
CA PHE A 32 0.03 -1.79 -1.57
C PHE A 32 -1.10 -1.54 -2.56
N GLU A 33 -1.09 -0.37 -3.18
CA GLU A 33 -1.82 -0.12 -4.40
C GLU A 33 -0.99 -0.63 -5.58
N ILE A 34 -1.63 -1.35 -6.50
CA ILE A 34 -1.01 -1.85 -7.72
C ILE A 34 -1.73 -1.20 -8.90
N THR A 35 -0.97 -0.49 -9.72
CA THR A 35 -1.46 0.14 -10.95
C THR A 35 -0.69 -0.38 -12.16
N THR A 36 -1.39 -0.70 -13.24
CA THR A 36 -0.77 -0.98 -14.54
C THR A 36 -0.40 0.34 -15.22
N GLU A 37 0.90 0.51 -15.47
CA GLU A 37 1.45 1.57 -16.29
C GLU A 37 1.88 1.00 -17.66
N LYS A 38 2.25 1.85 -18.61
CA LYS A 38 2.55 1.43 -20.00
C LYS A 38 3.57 0.29 -20.11
N ASP A 39 4.55 0.27 -19.22
CA ASP A 39 5.69 -0.67 -19.28
C ASP A 39 5.78 -1.61 -18.08
N GLY A 40 4.74 -1.70 -17.24
CA GLY A 40 4.76 -2.61 -16.10
C GLY A 40 3.75 -2.31 -14.99
N LEU A 41 4.07 -2.84 -13.81
CA LEU A 41 3.28 -2.63 -12.60
C LEU A 41 3.99 -1.60 -11.72
N PHE A 42 3.25 -0.57 -11.32
CA PHE A 42 3.66 0.37 -10.31
C PHE A 42 3.05 -0.04 -8.97
N LEU A 43 3.90 -0.29 -7.97
CA LEU A 43 3.49 -0.65 -6.62
C LEU A 43 3.76 0.51 -5.68
N ARG A 44 2.73 0.96 -4.97
CA ARG A 44 2.82 2.07 -4.01
C ARG A 44 2.30 1.65 -2.64
N PRO A 45 3.09 1.80 -1.56
CA PRO A 45 2.62 1.50 -0.23
C PRO A 45 1.47 2.44 0.17
N ILE A 46 0.43 1.88 0.78
CA ILE A 46 -0.71 2.62 1.31
C ILE A 46 -0.47 2.86 2.79
N ASN A 47 -0.26 4.11 3.16
CA ASN A 47 -0.25 4.51 4.56
C ASN A 47 -1.69 4.82 5.01
N THR A 48 -2.34 3.87 5.68
CA THR A 48 -3.71 4.02 6.18
C THR A 48 -3.86 5.19 7.15
N LYS A 49 -2.82 5.50 7.96
CA LYS A 49 -2.83 6.70 8.83
C LYS A 49 -2.84 7.97 8.01
N GLU A 50 -2.07 8.04 6.92
CA GLU A 50 -2.05 9.21 6.05
C GLU A 50 -3.38 9.37 5.29
N ALA A 51 -3.95 8.27 4.79
CA ALA A 51 -5.27 8.25 4.16
C ALA A 51 -6.35 8.69 5.14
N TYR A 52 -6.38 8.12 6.34
CA TYR A 52 -7.28 8.51 7.43
C TYR A 52 -7.09 9.99 7.78
N TYR A 53 -5.85 10.46 7.92
CA TYR A 53 -5.57 11.86 8.23
C TYR A 53 -6.08 12.80 7.15
N LYS A 54 -5.87 12.50 5.86
CA LYS A 54 -6.37 13.28 4.74
C LYS A 54 -7.90 13.35 4.75
N VAL A 55 -8.57 12.21 4.93
CA VAL A 55 -10.04 12.13 4.97
C VAL A 55 -10.58 12.88 6.20
N SER A 56 -10.06 12.58 7.38
CA SER A 56 -10.47 13.22 8.64
C SER A 56 -10.23 14.73 8.63
N LYS A 57 -9.12 15.21 8.04
CA LYS A 57 -8.86 16.64 7.87
C LYS A 57 -9.87 17.29 6.93
N LYS A 58 -10.20 16.65 5.81
CA LYS A 58 -11.19 17.15 4.83
C LYS A 58 -12.61 17.22 5.42
N HIS A 59 -12.98 16.24 6.24
CA HIS A 59 -14.34 16.12 6.79
C HIS A 59 -14.47 16.51 8.27
N ARG A 60 -13.46 17.17 8.84
CA ARG A 60 -13.37 17.50 10.27
C ARG A 60 -14.66 18.09 10.84
N LYS A 61 -15.21 19.11 10.17
CA LYS A 61 -16.44 19.79 10.62
C LYS A 61 -17.66 18.87 10.73
N SER A 62 -17.78 17.89 9.84
CA SER A 62 -18.89 16.93 9.87
C SER A 62 -18.67 15.89 10.97
N LEU A 63 -17.42 15.43 11.13
CA LEU A 63 -17.04 14.48 12.18
C LEU A 63 -17.26 15.08 13.59
N ASP A 64 -16.88 16.35 13.80
CA ASP A 64 -17.08 17.04 15.07
C ASP A 64 -18.57 17.21 15.43
N LYS A 65 -19.45 17.31 14.43
CA LYS A 65 -20.91 17.39 14.63
C LYS A 65 -21.53 16.04 15.01
N LEU A 66 -20.99 14.94 14.50
CA LEU A 66 -21.47 13.58 14.80
C LEU A 66 -21.02 13.07 16.18
N ALA A 67 -19.94 13.64 16.71
CA ALA A 67 -19.43 13.31 18.05
C ALA A 67 -20.20 14.01 19.19
N LYS A 68 -21.18 14.85 18.85
CA LYS A 68 -22.07 15.56 19.79
C LYS A 68 -23.40 14.83 19.91
#